data_AF-A0A7X7B6B6-F1
#
_entry.id   AF-A0A7X7B6B6-F1
#
_cell.length_a   1.000
_cell.length_b   1.000
_cell.length_c   1.000
_cell.angle_alpha   90.00
_cell.angle_beta   90.00
_cell.angle_gamma   90.00
#
_symmetry.space_group_name_H-M   'P 1'
#
loop_
_entity.id
_entity.type
_entity.pdbx_description
1 polymer ?
#
loop_
_entity_poly.entity_id
_entity_poly.type
_entity_poly.pdbx_seq_one_letter_code
_entity_poly.pdbx_strand_id
1 'polypeptide(L)' 'MSKSNNNYISERQLEIVKRHALGETEKTIAISMGISVNTVKYHKKMLFNKLNVEPFRKQYPY' A
#
# COMPACT_ATOMS: atom_id res chain seq x y z
N MET A 1 -26.76 11.82 -6.83
CA MET A 1 -25.47 12.44 -6.43
C MET A 1 -24.32 11.56 -6.87
N SER A 2 -23.48 12.07 -7.75
CA SER A 2 -22.24 11.43 -8.23
C SER A 2 -21.33 11.14 -7.04
N LYS A 3 -20.97 9.87 -6.79
CA LYS A 3 -19.93 9.52 -5.81
C LYS A 3 -18.67 10.29 -6.20
N SER A 4 -18.24 11.23 -5.35
CA SER A 4 -16.96 11.90 -5.50
C SER A 4 -15.88 10.81 -5.56
N ASN A 5 -15.26 10.64 -6.72
CA ASN A 5 -14.10 9.76 -6.93
C ASN A 5 -12.93 10.34 -6.14
N ASN A 6 -12.93 10.16 -4.83
CA ASN A 6 -11.89 10.68 -3.95
C ASN A 6 -10.66 9.75 -4.03
N ASN A 7 -10.11 9.66 -5.24
CA ASN A 7 -8.94 8.86 -5.62
C ASN A 7 -7.63 9.52 -5.17
N TYR A 8 -7.68 10.43 -4.19
CA TYR A 8 -6.49 11.14 -3.75
C TYR A 8 -5.56 10.18 -3.01
N ILE A 9 -4.47 9.82 -3.67
CA ILE A 9 -3.38 9.02 -3.11
C ILE A 9 -2.46 9.99 -2.36
N SER A 10 -2.27 9.76 -1.06
CA SER A 10 -1.32 10.57 -0.28
C SER A 10 0.10 10.30 -0.75
N GLU A 11 0.98 11.30 -0.69
CA GLU A 11 2.41 11.16 -0.98
C GLU A 11 3.05 9.99 -0.23
N ARG A 12 2.67 9.77 1.04
CA ARG A 12 3.17 8.64 1.84
C ARG A 12 2.74 7.29 1.26
N GLN A 13 1.51 7.19 0.75
CA GLN A 13 1.02 5.97 0.11
C GLN A 13 1.74 5.73 -1.23
N LEU A 14 1.97 6.80 -2.00
CA LEU A 14 2.68 6.73 -3.28
C LEU A 14 4.15 6.30 -3.08
N GLU A 15 4.83 6.86 -2.09
CA GLU A 15 6.21 6.51 -1.76
C GLU A 15 6.36 5.03 -1.37
N ILE A 16 5.46 4.52 -0.53
CA ILE A 16 5.45 3.11 -0.14
C ILE A 16 5.29 2.19 -1.37
N VAL A 17 4.44 2.55 -2.33
CA VAL A 17 4.26 1.77 -3.57
C VAL A 17 5.49 1.80 -4.45
N LYS A 18 6.09 2.97 -4.63
CA LYS A 18 7.31 3.13 -5.45
C LYS A 18 8.42 2.22 -4.92
N ARG A 19 8.66 2.26 -3.61
CA ARG A 19 9.65 1.38 -2.95
C ARG A 19 9.31 -0.09 -3.09
N HIS A 20 8.03 -0.45 -2.98
CA HIS A 20 7.60 -1.82 -3.23
C HIS A 20 7.80 -2.26 -4.69
N ALA A 21 7.56 -1.38 -5.66
CA ALA A 21 7.81 -1.65 -7.08
C ALA A 21 9.31 -1.85 -7.37
N LEU A 22 10.19 -1.24 -6.57
CA LEU A 22 11.64 -1.48 -6.58
C LEU A 22 12.05 -2.78 -5.87
N GLY A 23 11.10 -3.54 -5.31
CA GLY A 23 11.36 -4.80 -4.62
C GLY A 23 11.72 -4.66 -3.13
N GLU A 24 11.61 -3.46 -2.54
CA GLU A 24 11.84 -3.31 -1.10
C GLU A 24 10.78 -4.07 -0.29
N THR A 25 11.23 -4.71 0.80
CA THR A 25 10.32 -5.38 1.74
C THR A 25 9.65 -4.35 2.66
N GLU A 26 8.50 -4.70 3.22
CA GLU A 26 7.78 -3.84 4.18
C GLU A 26 8.65 -3.46 5.39
N LYS A 27 9.59 -4.34 5.79
CA LYS A 27 10.57 -4.06 6.85
C LYS A 27 11.58 -3.00 6.42
N THR A 28 12.14 -3.12 5.22
CA THR A 28 13.09 -2.15 4.66
C THR A 28 12.45 -0.77 4.49
N ILE A 29 11.21 -0.73 4.00
CA ILE A 29 10.42 0.49 3.84
C ILE A 29 10.16 1.13 5.21
N ALA A 30 9.79 0.34 6.21
CA ALA A 30 9.56 0.83 7.57
C ALA A 30 10.80 1.49 8.17
N ILE A 31 11.96 0.83 8.06
CA ILE A 31 13.25 1.32 8.55
C ILE A 31 13.63 2.63 7.85
N SER A 32 13.59 2.65 6.51
CA SER A 32 13.99 3.81 5.71
C SER A 32 13.07 5.02 5.88
N MET A 33 11.79 4.80 6.14
CA MET A 33 10.81 5.87 6.36
C MET A 33 10.63 6.26 7.84
N GLY A 34 11.33 5.60 8.77
CA GLY A 34 11.24 5.86 10.22
C GLY A 34 9.86 5.57 10.82
N ILE A 35 9.15 4.56 10.31
CA ILE A 35 7.79 4.19 10.76
C ILE A 35 7.69 2.72 11.12
N SER A 36 6.60 2.32 11.78
CA SER A 36 6.37 0.90 12.07
C SER A 36 6.00 0.13 10.80
N VAL A 37 6.34 -1.16 10.76
CA VAL A 37 5.89 -2.08 9.68
C VAL A 37 4.37 -2.13 9.59
N ASN A 38 3.67 -2.02 10.74
CA ASN A 38 2.21 -1.97 10.77
C ASN A 38 1.66 -0.71 10.08
N THR A 39 2.35 0.43 10.22
CA THR A 39 2.00 1.68 9.53
C THR A 39 2.17 1.54 8.02
N VAL A 40 3.22 0.85 7.55
CA VAL A 40 3.41 0.53 6.12
C VAL A 40 2.23 -0.32 5.59
N LYS A 41 1.88 -1.40 6.31
CA LYS A 41 0.75 -2.26 5.96
C LYS A 41 -0.59 -1.51 5.92
N TYR A 42 -0.80 -0.60 6.88
CA TYR A 42 -2.00 0.24 6.92
C TYR A 42 -2.11 1.14 5.68
N HIS A 43 -1.05 1.88 5.34
CA HIS A 43 -1.04 2.76 4.18
C HIS A 43 -1.27 2.00 2.87
N LYS A 44 -0.66 0.81 2.75
CA LYS A 44 -0.84 -0.11 1.62
C LYS A 44 -2.28 -0.62 1.50
N LYS A 45 -2.89 -1.06 2.62
CA LYS A 45 -4.31 -1.46 2.65
C LYS A 45 -5.23 -0.31 2.23
N MET A 46 -5.01 0.88 2.79
CA MET A 46 -5.80 2.06 2.45
C MET A 46 -5.65 2.43 0.97
N LEU A 47 -4.47 2.23 0.39
CA LEU A 47 -4.25 2.46 -1.02
C LEU A 47 -4.98 1.43 -1.89
N PHE A 48 -4.85 0.14 -1.60
CA PHE A 48 -5.54 -0.90 -2.38
C PHE A 48 -7.06 -0.72 -2.35
N ASN A 49 -7.61 -0.35 -1.19
CA ASN A 49 -9.02 0.01 -1.06
C ASN A 49 -9.39 1.21 -1.97
N LYS A 50 -8.55 2.24 -2.05
CA LYS A 50 -8.76 3.39 -2.95
C LYS A 50 -8.68 3.00 -4.42
N LEU A 51 -7.82 2.05 -4.76
CA LEU A 51 -7.66 1.55 -6.12
C LEU A 51 -8.69 0.47 -6.49
N ASN A 52 -9.58 0.08 -5.57
CA ASN A 52 -10.48 -1.08 -5.70
C ASN A 52 -9.75 -2.36 -6.13
N VAL A 53 -8.54 -2.56 -5.62
CA VAL A 53 -7.72 -3.75 -5.88
C VAL A 53 -7.85 -4.71 -4.72
N GLU A 54 -8.28 -5.94 -5.00
CA GLU A 54 -8.29 -7.01 -4.02
C GLU A 54 -6.84 -7.37 -3.63
N PRO A 55 -6.54 -7.54 -2.33
CA PRO A 55 -5.22 -7.96 -1.90
C PRO A 55 -4.90 -9.32 -2.54
N PHE A 56 -3.76 -9.40 -3.22
CA PHE A 56 -3.27 -10.66 -3.80
C PHE A 56 -2.99 -11.67 -2.68
N ARG A 57 -4.00 -12.49 -2.35
CA ARG A 57 -3.84 -13.64 -1.48
C ARG A 57 -3.25 -14.74 -2.35
N LYS A 58 -2.02 -15.18 -2.03
CA LYS A 58 -1.48 -16.45 -2.53
C LYS A 58 -2.39 -17.56 -2.04
N GLN A 59 -3.43 -17.89 -2.80
CA GLN A 59 -4.14 -19.14 -2.69
C GLN A 59 -3.44 -20.09 -3.66
N TYR A 60 -2.43 -20.81 -3.17
CA TYR A 60 -1.89 -21.93 -3.91
C TYR A 60 -2.77 -23.14 -3.59
N PRO A 61 -3.50 -23.69 -4.57
CA PRO A 61 -4.10 -24.99 -4.43
C PRO A 61 -3.07 -26.03 -4.89
N TYR A 62 -2.18 -26.48 -4.01
CA TYR A 62 -1.47 -27.76 -4.13
C TYR A 62 -1.03 -28.23 -2.75
#